data_AF-A0A381TYM2-F1
#
_entry.id   AF-A0A381TYM2-F1
#
_cell.length_a   1.000
_cell.length_b   1.000
_cell.length_c   1.000
_cell.angle_alpha   90.00
_cell.angle_beta   90.00
_cell.angle_gamma   90.00
#
_symmetry.space_group_name_H-M   'P 1'
#
loop_
_entity.id
_entity.type
_entity.pdbx_description
1 polymer ?
#
loop_
_entity_poly.entity_id
_entity_poly.type
_entity_poly.pdbx_seq_one_letter_code
_entity_poly.pdbx_strand_id
1 'polypeptide(L)' 'VSKLIIQIPCLNESATLPETLNDLPKNIPGIDVIEILVIDDGSTDDTASVAREHGVHHVIR' A
#
# COMPACT_ATOMS: atom_id res chain seq x y z
N VAL A 1 -4.08 -10.76 -19.34
CA VAL A 1 -4.33 -9.85 -18.21
C VAL A 1 -3.00 -9.47 -17.60
N SER A 2 -2.60 -8.21 -17.72
CA SER A 2 -1.38 -7.64 -17.14
C SER A 2 -1.69 -7.08 -15.76
N LYS A 3 -1.03 -7.58 -14.71
CA LYS A 3 -1.21 -7.14 -13.32
C LYS A 3 0.07 -6.52 -12.79
N LEU A 4 -0.05 -5.38 -12.12
CA LEU A 4 1.01 -4.72 -11.37
C LEU A 4 0.70 -4.78 -9.87
N ILE A 5 1.70 -5.16 -9.07
CA ILE A 5 1.66 -5.05 -7.60
C ILE A 5 2.64 -3.95 -7.20
N ILE A 6 2.15 -2.92 -6.52
CA ILE A 6 2.98 -1.88 -5.91
C ILE A 6 3.28 -2.33 -4.47
N GLN A 7 4.56 -2.55 -4.17
CA GLN A 7 5.00 -2.97 -2.84
C GLN A 7 5.52 -1.76 -2.07
N ILE A 8 5.05 -1.60 -0.83
CA ILE A 8 5.43 -0.49 0.05
C ILE A 8 5.86 -1.09 1.40
N PRO A 9 7.18 -1.21 1.63
CA PRO A 9 7.71 -1.50 2.96
C PRO A 9 7.45 -0.31 3.88
N CYS A 10 6.98 -0.57 5.09
CA CYS A 10 6.69 0.46 6.08
C CYS A 10 7.26 0.08 7.44
N LEU A 11 7.86 1.05 8.12
CA LEU A 11 8.24 0.96 9.54
C LEU A 11 7.81 2.25 10.23
N ASN A 12 6.70 2.20 10.97
CA ASN A 12 6.10 3.35 11.67
C ASN A 12 5.71 4.52 10.75
N GLU A 13 5.01 4.22 9.67
CA GLU A 13 4.58 5.19 8.63
C GLU A 13 3.09 5.55 8.77
N SER A 14 2.44 5.34 9.92
CA SER A 14 1.00 5.60 10.09
C SER A 14 0.57 7.03 9.72
N ALA A 15 1.47 8.01 9.92
CA ALA A 15 1.20 9.43 9.62
C ALA A 15 1.38 9.82 8.14
N THR A 16 2.19 9.08 7.40
CA THR A 16 2.72 9.42 6.06
C THR A 16 2.19 8.48 4.97
N LEU A 17 1.87 7.24 5.34
CA LEU A 17 1.30 6.24 4.44
C LEU A 17 0.01 6.72 3.73
N PRO A 18 -0.93 7.45 4.37
CA PRO A 18 -2.11 7.97 3.68
C PRO A 18 -1.80 8.85 2.46
N GLU A 19 -0.83 9.76 2.60
CA GLU A 19 -0.40 10.65 1.51
C GLU A 19 0.25 9.83 0.39
N THR A 20 1.14 8.92 0.76
CA THR A 20 1.78 7.99 -0.19
C THR A 20 0.75 7.19 -1.01
N LEU A 21 -0.28 6.65 -0.35
CA LEU A 21 -1.34 5.86 -1.02
C LEU A 21 -2.22 6.71 -1.95
N ASN A 22 -2.41 7.99 -1.62
CA ASN A 22 -3.15 8.93 -2.45
C ASN A 22 -2.39 9.30 -3.73
N ASP A 23 -1.06 9.39 -3.66
CA ASP A 23 -0.20 9.73 -4.80
C ASP A 23 -0.02 8.57 -5.80
N LEU A 24 -0.38 7.34 -5.41
CA LEU A 24 -0.26 6.18 -6.30
C LEU A 24 -1.18 6.29 -7.53
N PRO A 25 -0.68 5.93 -8.72
CA PRO A 25 -1.49 5.93 -9.93
C PRO A 25 -2.63 4.92 -9.81
N LYS A 26 -3.85 5.35 -10.13
CA LYS A 26 -5.03 4.46 -10.16
C LYS A 26 -5.17 3.70 -11.48
N ASN A 27 -4.50 4.17 -12.54
CA ASN A 27 -4.53 3.56 -13.88
C ASN A 27 -3.18 3.79 -14.58
N ILE A 28 -2.72 2.79 -15.34
CA ILE A 28 -1.52 2.88 -16.19
C ILE A 28 -1.85 2.22 -17.55
N PRO A 29 -1.58 2.89 -18.70
CA PRO A 29 -1.81 2.28 -20.01
C PRO A 29 -1.09 0.93 -20.17
N GLY A 30 -1.81 -0.12 -20.56
CA GLY A 30 -1.27 -1.47 -20.72
C GLY A 30 -1.23 -2.33 -19.44
N ILE A 31 -1.72 -1.81 -18.31
CA ILE A 31 -1.92 -2.56 -17.07
C ILE A 31 -3.41 -2.68 -16.80
N ASP A 32 -3.90 -3.92 -16.66
CA ASP A 32 -5.33 -4.20 -16.47
C ASP A 32 -5.73 -4.11 -14.99
N VAL A 33 -4.81 -4.44 -14.07
CA VAL A 33 -5.06 -4.49 -12.63
C VAL A 33 -3.86 -3.92 -11.88
N ILE A 34 -4.13 -3.01 -10.93
CA ILE A 34 -3.15 -2.50 -9.97
C ILE A 34 -3.61 -2.90 -8.57
N GLU A 35 -2.76 -3.60 -7.84
CA GLU A 35 -2.96 -3.96 -6.44
C GLU A 35 -1.82 -3.39 -5.59
N ILE A 36 -2.09 -3.16 -4.30
CA ILE A 36 -1.12 -2.60 -3.36
C ILE A 36 -0.83 -3.64 -2.28
N LEU A 37 0.45 -3.86 -2.02
CA LEU A 37 0.97 -4.71 -0.95
C LEU A 37 1.77 -3.83 0.03
N VAL A 38 1.28 -3.69 1.25
CA VAL A 38 2.03 -3.11 2.36
C VAL A 38 2.74 -4.23 3.12
N ILE A 39 4.04 -4.04 3.36
CA ILE A 39 4.89 -4.92 4.15
C ILE A 39 5.25 -4.17 5.44
N ASP A 40 4.62 -4.54 6.55
CA ASP A 40 4.88 -3.96 7.87
C ASP A 40 6.16 -4.57 8.45
N ASP A 41 7.26 -3.81 8.45
CA ASP A 41 8.60 -4.24 8.88
C ASP A 41 8.77 -4.19 10.41
N GLY A 42 7.73 -4.60 11.14
CA GLY A 42 7.72 -4.62 12.60
C GLY A 42 7.36 -3.28 13.24
N SER A 43 6.45 -2.51 12.63
CA SER A 43 5.95 -1.26 13.20
C SER A 43 5.36 -1.48 14.61
N THR A 44 5.58 -0.48 15.44
CA THR A 44 5.05 -0.33 16.80
C THR A 44 3.93 0.70 16.88
N ASP A 45 3.63 1.38 15.77
CA ASP A 45 2.47 2.26 15.60
C ASP A 45 1.31 1.57 14.82
N ASP A 46 0.30 2.35 14.44
CA ASP A 46 -0.90 1.86 13.74
C ASP A 46 -0.74 1.69 12.22
N THR A 47 0.49 1.62 11.67
CA THR A 47 0.77 1.55 10.23
C THR A 47 -0.09 0.49 9.51
N ALA A 48 -0.15 -0.73 10.05
CA ALA A 48 -0.90 -1.82 9.43
C ALA A 48 -2.42 -1.60 9.47
N SER A 49 -2.95 -0.90 10.48
CA SER A 49 -4.37 -0.53 10.57
C SER A 49 -4.70 0.55 9.56
N VAL A 50 -3.88 1.61 9.51
CA VAL A 50 -4.01 2.71 8.54
C VAL A 50 -4.00 2.18 7.11
N ALA A 51 -3.09 1.25 6.77
CA ALA A 51 -3.05 0.61 5.46
C ALA A 51 -4.39 -0.04 5.07
N ARG A 52 -4.99 -0.82 5.98
CA ARG A 52 -6.27 -1.51 5.73
C ARG A 52 -7.42 -0.53 5.57
N GLU A 53 -7.48 0.51 6.40
CA GLU A 53 -8.51 1.55 6.33
C GLU A 53 -8.47 2.33 5.01
N HIS A 54 -7.28 2.47 4.41
CA HIS A 54 -7.09 3.13 3.12
C HIS A 54 -7.29 2.20 1.90
N GLY A 55 -7.78 0.97 2.11
CA GLY A 55 -8.11 0.06 1.02
C GLY A 55 -6.89 -0.59 0.36
N VAL A 56 -5.77 -0.73 1.08
CA VAL A 56 -4.65 -1.57 0.64
C VAL A 56 -5.14 -3.01 0.46
N HIS A 57 -4.75 -3.64 -0.64
CA HIS A 57 -5.26 -4.96 -1.04
C HIS A 57 -4.65 -6.07 -0.19
N HIS A 58 -3.36 -5.95 0.12
CA HIS A 58 -2.59 -6.93 0.89
C HIS A 58 -1.78 -6.22 1.97
N VAL A 59 -1.90 -6.68 3.22
CA VAL A 59 -1.07 -6.19 4.32
C VAL A 59 -0.44 -7.39 5.00
N ILE A 60 0.88 -7.52 4.90
CA ILE A 60 1.67 -8.58 5.53
C ILE A 60 2.60 -8.00 6.58
N ARG A 61 2.97 -8.82 7.57
CA ARG A 61 3.95 -8.54 8.61
C ARG A 61 4.91 -9.71 8.72
#